data_AF-A0A6A9SMU4-F1
#
_entry.id   AF-A0A6A9SMU4-F1
#
_cell.length_a   1.000
_cell.length_b   1.000
_cell.length_c   1.000
_cell.angle_alpha   90.00
_cell.angle_beta   90.00
_cell.angle_gamma   90.00
#
_symmetry.space_group_name_H-M   'P 1'
#
loop_
_entity.id
_entity.type
_entity.pdbx_description
1 polymer ?
#
loop_
_entity_poly.entity_id
_entity_poly.type
_entity_poly.pdbx_seq_one_letter_code
_entity_poly.pdbx_strand_id
1 'polypeptide(L)'
;MTDSADGPTLRLTVAGAADRACLDAARDRAEQTRVVETGPTGGPNGPYAYLTVDDRTALYAAVTASTVQRLLDACEEGRLPTAEAEAVADGDGQPQPTEGPLSVGTRRVLGGCGWHAPTTVLDTVAPEIRADPEGAFETVARIGLRGRGRADAATDEPLTESWAEIRDGDGSPVLVVNAADADPEAGADRLLCASAAGRLHDAASAASAVLGAEDVVVLAPDDPPRPSSDSKPPASGTSSPLKTTSDSANRRWRWSD
;
A
#
# COMPACT_ATOMS: atom_id res chain seq x y z
N MET A 1 8.24 -13.33 -17.61
CA MET A 1 7.66 -12.73 -18.84
C MET A 1 7.67 -11.23 -18.60
N THR A 2 8.72 -10.56 -19.06
CA THR A 2 8.96 -9.13 -18.81
C THR A 2 7.94 -8.32 -19.62
N ASP A 3 7.00 -7.69 -18.92
CA ASP A 3 6.11 -6.64 -19.43
C ASP A 3 6.95 -5.41 -19.76
N SER A 4 7.80 -5.51 -20.80
CA SER A 4 8.35 -4.33 -21.45
C SER A 4 7.18 -3.74 -22.22
N ALA A 5 6.38 -2.94 -21.53
CA ALA A 5 5.40 -2.09 -22.19
C ALA A 5 6.20 -1.25 -23.19
N ASP A 6 5.96 -1.46 -24.49
CA ASP A 6 6.71 -0.91 -25.63
C ASP A 6 6.59 0.62 -25.77
N GLY A 7 6.40 1.35 -24.67
CA GLY A 7 6.20 2.78 -24.66
C GLY A 7 6.40 3.46 -23.30
N PRO A 8 6.46 4.79 -23.32
CA PRO A 8 6.62 5.61 -22.12
C PRO A 8 5.62 5.25 -21.02
N THR A 9 6.06 5.26 -19.76
CA THR A 9 5.19 4.99 -18.61
C THR A 9 5.31 6.09 -17.56
N LEU A 10 4.17 6.63 -17.13
CA LEU A 10 4.06 7.54 -16.00
C LEU A 10 3.34 6.83 -14.85
N ARG A 11 4.04 6.55 -13.74
CA ARG A 11 3.42 6.08 -12.50
C ARG A 11 3.16 7.26 -11.59
N LEU A 12 1.96 7.39 -11.03
CA LEU A 12 1.60 8.44 -10.08
C LEU A 12 1.11 7.81 -8.77
N THR A 13 1.62 8.28 -7.64
CA THR A 13 1.15 7.83 -6.32
C THR A 13 -0.14 8.53 -5.95
N VAL A 14 -1.13 7.79 -5.46
CA VAL A 14 -2.41 8.32 -5.03
C VAL A 14 -2.63 8.05 -3.54
N ALA A 15 -2.77 9.10 -2.73
CA ALA A 15 -3.10 9.01 -1.31
C ALA A 15 -4.46 9.63 -0.98
N GLY A 16 -5.01 10.50 -1.84
CA GLY A 16 -6.30 11.15 -1.62
C GLY A 16 -6.99 11.64 -2.89
N ALA A 17 -8.10 12.36 -2.68
CA ALA A 17 -8.97 12.80 -3.78
C ALA A 17 -8.30 13.79 -4.75
N ALA A 18 -7.39 14.63 -4.26
CA ALA A 18 -6.65 15.57 -5.12
C ALA A 18 -5.70 14.82 -6.09
N ASP A 19 -4.94 13.84 -5.57
CA ASP A 19 -4.05 13.01 -6.39
C ASP A 19 -4.85 12.18 -7.40
N ARG A 20 -6.03 11.67 -7.00
CA ARG A 20 -6.97 10.98 -7.87
C ARG A 20 -7.38 11.84 -9.06
N ALA A 21 -7.82 13.08 -8.79
CA ALA A 21 -8.20 14.01 -9.86
C ALA A 21 -7.03 14.31 -10.81
N CYS A 22 -5.81 14.42 -10.27
CA CYS A 22 -4.60 14.59 -11.07
C CYS A 22 -4.30 13.37 -11.95
N LEU A 23 -4.42 12.16 -11.40
CA LEU A 23 -4.26 10.90 -12.13
C LEU A 23 -5.26 10.79 -13.28
N ASP A 24 -6.54 11.07 -13.01
CA ASP A 24 -7.60 10.97 -14.01
C ASP A 24 -7.38 11.98 -15.14
N ALA A 25 -7.00 13.22 -14.82
CA ALA A 25 -6.64 14.22 -15.83
C ALA A 25 -5.41 13.81 -16.67
N ALA A 26 -4.43 13.13 -16.07
CA ALA A 26 -3.28 12.61 -16.82
C ALA A 26 -3.68 11.47 -17.76
N ARG A 27 -4.56 10.56 -17.32
CA ARG A 27 -5.11 9.48 -18.14
C ARG A 27 -5.91 10.00 -19.33
N ASP A 28 -6.75 11.01 -19.13
CA ASP A 28 -7.57 11.59 -20.19
C ASP A 28 -6.74 12.28 -21.28
N ARG A 29 -5.56 12.78 -20.93
CA ARG A 29 -4.65 13.50 -21.84
C ARG A 29 -3.64 12.59 -22.54
N ALA A 30 -3.27 11.47 -21.93
CA ALA A 30 -2.22 10.60 -22.46
C ALA A 30 -2.63 9.98 -23.80
N GLU A 31 -1.73 10.01 -24.77
CA GLU A 31 -1.97 9.45 -26.11
C GLU A 31 -1.21 8.13 -26.29
N GLN A 32 0.09 8.14 -25.97
CA GLN A 32 0.99 7.00 -26.08
C GLN A 32 1.50 6.54 -24.71
N THR A 33 1.53 7.46 -23.73
CA THR A 33 2.07 7.18 -22.39
C THR A 33 1.11 6.31 -21.59
N ARG A 34 1.61 5.20 -21.06
CA ARG A 34 0.87 4.39 -20.08
C ARG A 34 0.85 5.12 -18.74
N VAL A 35 -0.33 5.56 -18.28
CA VAL A 35 -0.50 6.18 -16.95
C VAL A 35 -0.96 5.14 -15.93
N VAL A 36 -0.07 4.84 -14.97
CA VAL A 36 -0.27 3.80 -13.95
C VAL A 36 -0.52 4.44 -12.59
N GLU A 37 -1.56 3.97 -11.92
CA GLU A 37 -1.81 4.29 -10.52
C GLU A 37 -0.96 3.41 -9.61
N THR A 38 -0.38 4.03 -8.61
CA THR A 38 0.32 3.34 -7.52
C THR A 38 -0.21 3.86 -6.18
N GLY A 39 0.01 3.10 -5.11
CA GLY A 39 -0.31 3.59 -3.77
C GLY A 39 0.69 4.64 -3.27
N PRO A 40 0.53 5.14 -2.03
CA PRO A 40 1.48 6.06 -1.43
C PRO A 40 2.84 5.39 -1.17
N THR A 41 3.92 6.18 -1.21
CA THR A 41 5.26 5.73 -0.79
C THR A 41 5.47 5.77 0.72
N GLY A 42 4.62 6.52 1.45
CA GLY A 42 4.81 6.84 2.87
C GLY A 42 5.81 7.97 3.12
N GLY A 43 6.35 8.59 2.06
CA GLY A 43 7.16 9.79 2.18
C GLY A 43 6.28 11.04 2.40
N PRO A 44 6.76 12.04 3.15
CA PRO A 44 6.00 13.24 3.49
C PRO A 44 5.87 14.22 2.31
N ASN A 45 6.68 14.08 1.27
CA ASN A 45 6.69 14.98 0.11
C ASN A 45 5.83 14.43 -1.05
N GLY A 46 4.80 13.65 -0.74
CA GLY A 46 3.86 13.16 -1.74
C GLY A 46 2.98 14.29 -2.31
N PRO A 47 2.38 14.10 -3.50
CA PRO A 47 2.48 12.91 -4.33
C PRO A 47 3.81 12.82 -5.08
N TYR A 48 4.17 11.60 -5.49
CA TYR A 48 5.36 11.29 -6.28
C TYR A 48 4.97 10.80 -7.67
N ALA A 49 5.82 11.08 -8.66
CA ALA A 49 5.71 10.53 -10.00
C ALA A 49 6.99 9.76 -10.37
N TYR A 50 6.83 8.68 -11.12
CA TYR A 50 7.93 7.98 -11.78
C TYR A 50 7.70 8.00 -13.28
N LEU A 51 8.67 8.51 -14.01
CA LEU A 51 8.63 8.57 -15.46
C LEU A 51 9.63 7.59 -16.03
N THR A 52 9.18 6.63 -16.83
CA THR A 52 10.02 5.65 -17.51
C THR A 52 9.98 5.89 -19.01
N VAL A 53 11.15 6.06 -19.62
CA VAL A 53 11.37 6.16 -21.07
C VAL A 53 12.63 5.38 -21.40
N ASP A 54 12.61 4.51 -22.42
CA ASP A 54 13.75 3.69 -22.86
C ASP A 54 14.52 2.99 -21.72
N ASP A 55 13.80 2.22 -20.90
CA ASP A 55 14.34 1.51 -19.72
C ASP A 55 15.05 2.42 -18.72
N ARG A 56 14.70 3.70 -18.68
CA ARG A 56 15.28 4.66 -17.75
C ARG A 56 14.18 5.34 -16.97
N THR A 57 14.27 5.27 -15.65
CA THR A 57 13.22 5.78 -14.77
C THR A 57 13.73 6.95 -13.93
N ALA A 58 12.98 8.05 -13.90
CA ALA A 58 13.21 9.21 -13.03
C ALA A 58 12.11 9.33 -11.97
N LEU A 59 12.49 9.65 -10.73
CA LEU A 59 11.60 9.93 -9.60
C LEU A 59 11.46 11.43 -9.39
N TYR A 60 10.23 11.91 -9.23
CA TYR A 60 9.90 13.28 -8.89
C TYR A 60 9.06 13.32 -7.61
N ALA A 61 9.43 14.19 -6.67
CA ALA A 61 8.68 14.42 -5.44
C ALA A 61 7.83 15.70 -5.54
N ALA A 62 6.87 15.84 -4.62
CA ALA A 62 6.00 17.02 -4.48
C ALA A 62 5.33 17.44 -5.79
N VAL A 63 4.91 16.46 -6.61
CA VAL A 63 4.40 16.76 -7.94
C VAL A 63 3.04 17.45 -7.86
N THR A 64 2.90 18.51 -8.63
CA THR A 64 1.62 19.20 -8.81
C THR A 64 0.95 18.74 -10.11
N ALA A 65 -0.32 19.10 -10.32
CA ALA A 65 -0.98 18.86 -11.60
C ALA A 65 -0.21 19.46 -12.80
N SER A 66 0.37 20.66 -12.64
CA SER A 66 1.22 21.26 -13.68
C SER A 66 2.53 20.51 -13.91
N THR A 67 3.11 19.94 -12.85
CA THR A 67 4.29 19.08 -12.95
C THR A 67 3.96 17.82 -13.74
N VAL A 68 2.86 17.15 -13.40
CA VAL A 68 2.38 15.94 -14.08
C VAL A 68 2.11 16.20 -15.56
N GLN A 69 1.43 17.29 -15.91
CA GLN A 69 1.19 17.65 -17.32
C GLN A 69 2.49 17.84 -18.11
N ARG A 70 3.46 18.57 -17.53
CA ARG A 70 4.75 18.81 -18.17
C ARG A 70 5.59 17.54 -18.32
N LEU A 71 5.54 16.63 -17.33
CA LEU A 71 6.18 15.33 -17.41
C LEU A 71 5.53 14.44 -18.46
N LEU A 72 4.19 14.44 -18.54
CA LEU A 72 3.43 13.71 -19.55
C LEU A 72 3.77 14.19 -20.96
N ASP A 73 3.75 15.51 -21.19
CA ASP A 73 4.10 16.10 -22.49
C ASP A 73 5.54 15.72 -22.91
N ALA A 74 6.49 15.71 -21.97
CA ALA A 74 7.85 15.23 -22.25
C ALA A 74 7.87 13.73 -22.63
N CYS A 75 7.05 12.93 -21.96
CA CYS A 75 6.94 11.50 -22.19
C CYS A 75 6.34 11.17 -23.56
N GLU A 76 5.29 11.88 -23.98
CA GLU A 76 4.67 11.75 -25.31
C GLU A 76 5.66 12.09 -26.45
N GLU A 77 6.66 12.92 -26.15
CA GLU A 77 7.77 13.23 -27.07
C GLU A 77 8.97 12.26 -26.94
N GLY A 78 8.87 11.22 -26.10
CA GLY A 78 9.94 10.26 -25.85
C GLY A 78 11.13 10.84 -25.08
N ARG A 79 10.91 11.85 -24.23
CA ARG A 79 11.96 12.53 -23.45
C ARG A 79 11.83 12.27 -21.95
N LEU A 80 12.96 11.98 -21.30
CA LEU A 80 13.07 11.85 -19.84
C LEU A 80 13.77 13.08 -19.22
N PRO A 81 13.05 14.06 -18.66
CA PRO A 81 13.66 15.24 -18.03
C PRO A 81 14.29 14.90 -16.66
N THR A 82 15.62 14.72 -16.60
CA THR A 82 16.30 14.29 -15.36
C THR A 82 16.77 15.43 -14.45
N ALA A 83 16.75 16.69 -14.88
CA ALA A 83 17.34 17.81 -14.13
C ALA A 83 16.63 18.13 -12.81
N GLU A 84 15.31 17.86 -12.75
CA GLU A 84 14.47 18.06 -11.55
C GLU A 84 14.17 16.73 -10.83
N ALA A 85 14.79 15.63 -11.26
CA ALA A 85 14.54 14.32 -10.68
C ALA A 85 15.33 14.15 -9.37
N GLU A 86 14.68 13.62 -8.35
CA GLU A 86 15.29 13.26 -7.05
C GLU A 86 16.20 12.04 -7.19
N ALA A 87 15.89 11.15 -8.14
CA ALA A 87 16.68 9.97 -8.43
C ALA A 87 16.43 9.51 -9.86
N VAL A 88 17.43 8.87 -10.47
CA VAL A 88 17.34 8.24 -11.78
C VAL A 88 17.94 6.84 -11.68
N ALA A 89 17.30 5.86 -12.31
CA ALA A 89 17.81 4.51 -12.44
C ALA A 89 17.73 4.05 -13.90
N ASP A 90 18.71 3.25 -14.30
CA ASP A 90 18.69 2.50 -15.55
C ASP A 90 18.11 1.09 -15.29
N GLY A 91 17.41 0.54 -16.28
CA GLY A 91 16.65 -0.71 -16.18
C GLY A 91 15.22 -0.55 -15.65
N ASP A 92 14.63 -1.68 -15.29
CA ASP A 92 13.25 -1.83 -14.81
C ASP A 92 13.08 -1.56 -13.30
N GLY A 93 14.14 -1.12 -12.62
CA GLY A 93 14.18 -0.87 -11.19
C GLY A 93 13.58 0.47 -10.76
N GLN A 94 12.99 0.49 -9.55
CA GLN A 94 12.57 1.73 -8.90
C GLN A 94 13.80 2.59 -8.51
N PRO A 95 13.88 3.86 -8.95
CA PRO A 95 14.94 4.77 -8.53
C PRO A 95 14.99 4.92 -7.01
N GLN A 96 16.20 4.83 -6.44
CA GLN A 96 16.44 4.98 -5.01
C GLN A 96 17.15 6.33 -4.77
N PRO A 97 16.47 7.33 -4.20
CA PRO A 97 17.12 8.60 -3.87
C PRO A 97 18.16 8.39 -2.77
N THR A 98 19.27 9.12 -2.87
CA THR A 98 20.34 9.10 -1.85
C THR A 98 20.11 10.13 -0.74
N GLU A 99 19.20 11.09 -0.97
CA GLU A 99 18.83 12.14 -0.04
C GLU A 99 17.32 12.16 0.25
N GLY A 100 16.94 12.88 1.29
CA GLY A 100 15.54 13.08 1.67
C GLY A 100 14.87 11.87 2.36
N PRO A 101 13.55 11.96 2.61
CA PRO A 101 12.85 10.99 3.45
C PRO A 101 12.84 9.56 2.92
N LEU A 102 12.92 9.38 1.59
CA LEU A 102 12.90 8.05 0.98
C LEU A 102 14.27 7.36 0.99
N SER A 103 15.36 8.08 1.31
CA SER A 103 16.70 7.48 1.45
C SER A 103 16.94 6.85 2.83
N VAL A 104 16.02 7.04 3.78
CA VAL A 104 16.19 6.58 5.17
C VAL A 104 15.91 5.07 5.30
N GLY A 105 16.89 4.34 5.82
CA GLY A 105 16.77 2.93 6.17
C GLY A 105 16.74 1.99 4.95
N THR A 106 16.25 0.75 5.16
CA THR A 106 16.09 -0.23 4.08
C THR A 106 14.65 -0.66 3.97
N ARG A 107 14.03 -0.39 2.82
CA ARG A 107 12.60 -0.63 2.56
C ARG A 107 12.33 -2.07 2.13
N ARG A 108 12.56 -3.05 3.02
CA ARG A 108 12.32 -4.47 2.68
C ARG A 108 10.84 -4.78 2.52
N VAL A 109 10.03 -4.42 3.52
CA VAL A 109 8.57 -4.64 3.51
C VAL A 109 7.88 -3.57 2.64
N LEU A 110 8.34 -2.32 2.72
CA LEU A 110 7.74 -1.17 2.04
C LEU A 110 8.31 -0.91 0.63
N GLY A 111 9.14 -1.81 0.10
CA GLY A 111 9.90 -1.59 -1.14
C GLY A 111 9.01 -1.43 -2.37
N GLY A 112 7.87 -2.14 -2.42
CA GLY A 112 6.91 -1.99 -3.52
C GLY A 112 5.98 -0.78 -3.38
N CYS A 113 5.97 -0.10 -2.23
CA CYS A 113 5.03 0.98 -1.97
C CYS A 113 5.34 2.19 -2.85
N GLY A 114 4.32 2.67 -3.57
CA GLY A 114 4.43 3.72 -4.58
C GLY A 114 5.12 3.33 -5.88
N TRP A 115 5.46 2.06 -6.09
CA TRP A 115 6.02 1.57 -7.36
C TRP A 115 5.06 0.67 -8.13
N HIS A 116 4.30 -0.16 -7.41
CA HIS A 116 3.31 -1.05 -8.00
C HIS A 116 1.88 -0.56 -7.74
N ALA A 117 0.94 -0.99 -8.59
CA ALA A 117 -0.47 -0.82 -8.28
C ALA A 117 -0.78 -1.58 -6.97
N PRO A 118 -1.63 -1.05 -6.08
CA PRO A 118 -1.82 -1.62 -4.74
C PRO A 118 -2.23 -3.10 -4.70
N THR A 119 -2.91 -3.58 -5.74
CA THR A 119 -3.38 -4.97 -5.89
C THR A 119 -2.39 -5.90 -6.59
N THR A 120 -1.24 -5.39 -7.04
CA THR A 120 -0.23 -6.21 -7.74
C THR A 120 0.46 -7.15 -6.76
N VAL A 121 0.61 -8.41 -7.16
CA VAL A 121 1.42 -9.42 -6.46
C VAL A 121 2.46 -9.96 -7.44
N LEU A 122 3.72 -9.55 -7.30
CA LEU A 122 4.80 -9.98 -8.21
C LEU A 122 5.39 -11.33 -7.83
N ASP A 123 5.47 -11.62 -6.53
CA ASP A 123 6.09 -12.82 -5.96
C ASP A 123 5.07 -13.48 -5.01
N THR A 124 4.07 -14.18 -5.56
CA THR A 124 3.03 -14.83 -4.75
C THR A 124 3.64 -15.95 -3.90
N VAL A 125 3.52 -15.89 -2.58
CA VAL A 125 4.05 -16.92 -1.67
C VAL A 125 2.99 -17.91 -1.20
N ALA A 126 1.70 -17.54 -1.24
CA ALA A 126 0.63 -18.38 -0.71
C ALA A 126 0.53 -19.78 -1.36
N PRO A 127 0.68 -19.94 -2.69
CA PRO A 127 0.61 -21.26 -3.31
C PRO A 127 1.74 -22.20 -2.86
N GLU A 128 2.96 -21.68 -2.75
CA GLU A 128 4.13 -22.45 -2.31
C GLU A 128 4.00 -22.85 -0.84
N ILE A 129 3.60 -21.91 0.02
CA ILE A 129 3.39 -22.16 1.45
C ILE A 129 2.25 -23.15 1.69
N ARG A 130 1.18 -23.12 0.88
CA ARG A 130 0.11 -24.11 0.97
C ARG A 130 0.58 -25.52 0.60
N ALA A 131 1.56 -25.64 -0.30
CA ALA A 131 2.13 -26.93 -0.69
C ALA A 131 3.05 -27.52 0.39
N ASP A 132 3.71 -26.66 1.19
CA ASP A 132 4.58 -27.05 2.30
C ASP A 132 4.42 -26.13 3.53
N PRO A 133 3.31 -26.25 4.27
CA PRO A 133 3.04 -25.40 5.43
C PRO A 133 4.01 -25.68 6.59
N GLU A 134 4.54 -26.90 6.71
CA GLU A 134 5.49 -27.26 7.75
C GLU A 134 6.86 -26.64 7.49
N GLY A 135 7.39 -26.73 6.26
CA GLY A 135 8.64 -26.07 5.90
C GLY A 135 8.56 -24.53 6.01
N ALA A 136 7.38 -23.96 5.74
CA ALA A 136 7.11 -22.55 5.99
C ALA A 136 7.14 -22.22 7.49
N PHE A 137 6.49 -23.02 8.34
CA PHE A 137 6.53 -22.87 9.80
C PHE A 137 7.97 -22.93 10.35
N GLU A 138 8.75 -23.94 9.93
CA GLU A 138 10.16 -24.08 10.32
C GLU A 138 11.00 -22.88 9.87
N THR A 139 10.72 -22.33 8.69
CA THR A 139 11.41 -21.14 8.19
C THR A 139 11.10 -19.90 9.04
N VAL A 140 9.84 -19.69 9.41
CA VAL A 140 9.44 -18.58 10.31
C VAL A 140 10.09 -18.75 11.69
N ALA A 141 10.09 -19.98 12.23
CA ALA A 141 10.73 -20.29 13.51
C ALA A 141 12.23 -19.96 13.48
N ARG A 142 12.93 -20.37 12.41
CA ARG A 142 14.36 -20.12 12.22
C ARG A 142 14.69 -18.63 12.08
N ILE A 143 13.83 -17.85 11.43
CA ILE A 143 14.00 -16.39 11.32
C ILE A 143 13.72 -15.70 12.67
N GLY A 144 12.97 -16.34 13.56
CA GLY A 144 12.59 -15.79 14.87
C GLY A 144 11.68 -14.58 14.71
N LEU A 145 10.74 -14.63 13.76
CA LEU A 145 9.78 -13.56 13.54
C LEU A 145 8.95 -13.33 14.81
N ARG A 146 8.74 -12.06 15.16
CA ARG A 146 7.97 -11.63 16.34
C ARG A 146 6.80 -10.75 15.92
N GLY A 147 5.84 -10.60 16.84
CA GLY A 147 4.75 -9.63 16.71
C GLY A 147 5.28 -8.22 16.43
N ARG A 148 4.52 -7.46 15.63
CA ARG A 148 4.85 -6.09 15.25
C ARG A 148 3.83 -5.08 15.78
N GLY A 149 2.68 -5.56 16.25
CA GLY A 149 1.65 -4.75 16.88
C GLY A 149 2.08 -4.33 18.28
N ARG A 150 1.59 -3.15 18.70
CA ARG A 150 1.72 -2.72 20.09
C ARG A 150 0.82 -3.56 20.98
N ALA A 151 1.38 -4.05 22.08
CA ALA A 151 0.74 -4.98 23.00
C ALA A 151 0.42 -6.36 22.38
N ASP A 152 1.12 -6.76 21.30
CA ASP A 152 1.08 -8.15 20.86
C ASP A 152 1.59 -9.04 22.00
N ALA A 153 0.81 -10.07 22.37
CA ALA A 153 1.22 -11.05 23.37
C ALA A 153 2.56 -11.73 22.99
N ALA A 154 2.86 -11.79 21.68
CA ALA A 154 4.11 -12.28 21.11
C ALA A 154 5.10 -11.17 20.72
N THR A 155 5.11 -10.03 21.44
CA THR A 155 6.13 -8.97 21.21
C THR A 155 7.52 -9.45 21.62
N ASP A 156 7.60 -10.21 22.71
CA ASP A 156 8.88 -10.66 23.30
C ASP A 156 9.22 -12.11 22.96
N GLU A 157 8.23 -12.89 22.53
CA GLU A 157 8.34 -14.31 22.16
C GLU A 157 8.24 -14.51 20.64
N PRO A 158 8.90 -15.54 20.08
CA PRO A 158 8.72 -15.90 18.68
C PRO A 158 7.25 -16.18 18.35
N LEU A 159 6.79 -15.65 17.23
CA LEU A 159 5.42 -15.84 16.74
C LEU A 159 5.03 -17.32 16.61
N THR A 160 6.02 -18.18 16.34
CA THR A 160 5.83 -19.61 16.18
C THR A 160 5.44 -20.34 17.45
N GLU A 161 5.72 -19.80 18.64
CA GLU A 161 5.27 -20.41 19.91
C GLU A 161 3.74 -20.35 20.00
N SER A 162 3.15 -19.16 19.79
CA SER A 162 1.69 -19.01 19.74
C SER A 162 1.07 -19.78 18.57
N TRP A 163 1.75 -19.86 17.42
CA TRP A 163 1.23 -20.63 16.28
C TRP A 163 1.23 -22.14 16.56
N ALA A 164 2.22 -22.68 17.26
CA ALA A 164 2.23 -24.10 17.66
C ALA A 164 1.03 -24.42 18.56
N GLU A 165 0.78 -23.59 19.57
CA GLU A 165 -0.38 -23.76 20.46
C GLU A 165 -1.72 -23.73 19.69
N ILE A 166 -1.85 -22.82 18.71
CA ILE A 166 -3.04 -22.74 17.86
C ILE A 166 -3.21 -24.00 17.01
N ARG A 167 -2.11 -24.51 16.43
CA ARG A 167 -2.11 -25.70 15.56
C ARG A 167 -2.41 -26.99 16.35
N ASP A 168 -1.95 -27.08 17.58
CA ASP A 168 -2.15 -28.24 18.46
C ASP A 168 -3.52 -28.23 19.17
N GLY A 169 -4.23 -27.10 19.13
CA GLY A 169 -5.53 -26.94 19.75
C GLY A 169 -6.67 -27.69 19.03
N ASP A 170 -7.64 -28.18 19.81
CA ASP A 170 -8.87 -28.76 19.28
C ASP A 170 -9.81 -27.63 18.78
N GLY A 171 -9.68 -27.21 17.53
CA GLY A 171 -10.56 -26.19 16.96
C GLY A 171 -10.27 -25.82 15.51
N SER A 172 -11.13 -24.97 14.93
CA SER A 172 -10.92 -24.35 13.62
C SER A 172 -10.43 -22.91 13.83
N PRO A 173 -9.13 -22.63 13.62
CA PRO A 173 -8.59 -21.30 13.88
C PRO A 173 -9.11 -20.29 12.86
N VAL A 174 -9.22 -19.03 13.30
CA VAL A 174 -9.52 -17.88 12.45
C VAL A 174 -8.32 -16.95 12.48
N LEU A 175 -7.79 -16.60 11.31
CA LEU A 175 -6.71 -15.63 11.22
C LEU A 175 -7.30 -14.22 11.18
N VAL A 176 -6.91 -13.37 12.14
CA VAL A 176 -7.26 -11.96 12.15
C VAL A 176 -6.04 -11.13 11.78
N VAL A 177 -6.12 -10.41 10.66
CA VAL A 177 -5.14 -9.39 10.27
C VAL A 177 -5.60 -8.06 10.86
N ASN A 178 -4.97 -7.64 11.96
CA ASN A 178 -5.24 -6.33 12.54
C ASN A 178 -4.44 -5.26 11.79
N ALA A 179 -5.11 -4.49 10.94
CA ALA A 179 -4.57 -3.32 10.26
C ALA A 179 -5.09 -1.99 10.85
N ALA A 180 -5.86 -2.06 11.94
CA ALA A 180 -6.46 -0.94 12.63
C ALA A 180 -5.61 -0.51 13.83
N ASP A 181 -4.35 -0.12 13.57
CA ASP A 181 -3.52 0.48 14.63
C ASP A 181 -4.25 1.73 15.17
N ALA A 182 -4.43 1.75 16.50
CA ALA A 182 -5.14 2.80 17.20
C ALA A 182 -4.29 4.07 17.37
N ASP A 183 -2.97 3.96 17.22
CA ASP A 183 -2.09 5.12 17.27
C ASP A 183 -2.04 5.82 15.90
N PRO A 184 -2.49 7.08 15.82
CA PRO A 184 -2.46 7.84 14.57
C PRO A 184 -1.05 8.07 14.02
N GLU A 185 0.00 7.97 14.84
CA GLU A 185 1.39 8.16 14.41
C GLU A 185 1.99 6.88 13.76
N ALA A 186 1.38 5.71 13.96
CA ALA A 186 1.79 4.49 13.25
C ALA A 186 1.08 4.34 11.91
N GLY A 187 1.63 5.02 10.91
CA GLY A 187 1.12 4.97 9.55
C GLY A 187 1.43 3.69 8.76
N ALA A 188 2.17 2.72 9.31
CA ALA A 188 2.68 1.58 8.55
C ALA A 188 1.57 0.67 8.00
N ASP A 189 0.59 0.31 8.82
CA ASP A 189 -0.52 -0.56 8.41
C ASP A 189 -1.41 0.13 7.38
N ARG A 190 -1.73 1.41 7.62
CA ARG A 190 -2.48 2.23 6.66
C ARG A 190 -1.73 2.34 5.32
N LEU A 191 -0.42 2.54 5.36
CA LEU A 191 0.42 2.58 4.16
C LEU A 191 0.41 1.25 3.40
N LEU A 192 0.58 0.12 4.10
CA LEU A 192 0.55 -1.21 3.49
C LEU A 192 -0.81 -1.54 2.90
N CYS A 193 -1.91 -1.23 3.59
CA CYS A 193 -3.26 -1.38 3.07
C CYS A 193 -3.50 -0.51 1.84
N ALA A 194 -3.01 0.73 1.84
CA ALA A 194 -3.20 1.65 0.71
C ALA A 194 -2.30 1.33 -0.49
N SER A 195 -1.10 0.78 -0.28
CA SER A 195 -0.10 0.64 -1.34
C SER A 195 0.33 -0.78 -1.68
N ALA A 196 -0.05 -1.77 -0.89
CA ALA A 196 0.40 -3.15 -1.05
C ALA A 196 -0.70 -4.15 -0.65
N ALA A 197 -1.97 -3.80 -0.82
CA ALA A 197 -3.14 -4.63 -0.49
C ALA A 197 -3.04 -6.06 -1.07
N GLY A 198 -2.56 -6.21 -2.31
CA GLY A 198 -2.36 -7.51 -2.93
C GLY A 198 -1.34 -8.37 -2.19
N ARG A 199 -0.19 -7.79 -1.81
CA ARG A 199 0.84 -8.48 -1.00
C ARG A 199 0.34 -8.79 0.41
N LEU A 200 -0.43 -7.90 1.02
CA LEU A 200 -1.05 -8.16 2.33
C LEU A 200 -2.00 -9.35 2.26
N HIS A 201 -2.82 -9.42 1.20
CA HIS A 201 -3.71 -10.55 0.96
C HIS A 201 -2.93 -11.86 0.75
N ASP A 202 -1.94 -11.87 -0.12
CA ASP A 202 -1.10 -13.05 -0.37
C ASP A 202 -0.38 -13.53 0.90
N ALA A 203 0.18 -12.60 1.69
CA ALA A 203 0.79 -12.94 2.98
C ALA A 203 -0.22 -13.49 4.01
N ALA A 204 -1.44 -12.95 4.05
CA ALA A 204 -2.49 -13.45 4.94
C ALA A 204 -2.95 -14.86 4.53
N SER A 205 -3.11 -15.12 3.23
CA SER A 205 -3.42 -16.44 2.71
C SER A 205 -2.32 -17.46 2.95
N ALA A 206 -1.05 -17.03 2.90
CA ALA A 206 0.08 -17.87 3.29
C ALA A 206 0.05 -18.21 4.79
N ALA A 207 -0.13 -17.20 5.65
CA ALA A 207 -0.20 -17.41 7.10
C ALA A 207 -1.39 -18.30 7.49
N SER A 208 -2.54 -18.15 6.84
CA SER A 208 -3.71 -18.99 7.11
C SER A 208 -3.45 -20.46 6.77
N ALA A 209 -2.71 -20.72 5.69
CA ALA A 209 -2.31 -22.08 5.33
C ALA A 209 -1.38 -22.72 6.38
N VAL A 210 -0.43 -21.96 6.94
CA VAL A 210 0.45 -22.44 8.02
C VAL A 210 -0.34 -22.76 9.30
N LEU A 211 -1.33 -21.92 9.62
CA LEU A 211 -2.15 -22.06 10.82
C LEU A 211 -3.27 -23.10 10.68
N GLY A 212 -3.56 -23.58 9.48
CA GLY A 212 -4.76 -24.38 9.21
C GLY A 212 -6.06 -23.59 9.36
N ALA A 213 -6.01 -22.27 9.20
CA ALA A 213 -7.17 -21.39 9.28
C ALA A 213 -7.89 -21.31 7.92
N GLU A 214 -9.17 -21.66 7.91
CA GLU A 214 -10.03 -21.54 6.72
C GLU A 214 -10.53 -20.11 6.52
N ASP A 215 -10.75 -19.39 7.63
CA ASP A 215 -11.27 -18.03 7.63
C ASP A 215 -10.16 -17.00 7.91
N VAL A 216 -10.11 -15.96 7.08
CA VAL A 216 -9.26 -14.78 7.26
C VAL A 216 -10.15 -13.54 7.40
N VAL A 217 -9.97 -12.80 8.50
CA VAL A 217 -10.67 -11.54 8.77
C VAL A 217 -9.65 -10.41 8.80
N VAL A 218 -9.85 -9.39 7.96
CA VAL A 218 -9.05 -8.17 8.00
C VAL A 218 -9.81 -7.10 8.77
N LEU A 219 -9.25 -6.67 9.90
CA LEU A 219 -9.73 -5.52 10.65
C LEU A 219 -9.01 -4.27 10.12
N ALA A 220 -9.68 -3.54 9.23
CA ALA A 220 -9.18 -2.26 8.73
C ALA A 220 -9.75 -1.10 9.56
N PRO A 221 -9.02 0.02 9.70
CA PRO A 221 -9.57 1.21 10.33
C PRO A 221 -10.76 1.71 9.50
N ASP A 222 -11.74 2.31 10.16
CA ASP A 222 -12.75 3.10 9.46
C ASP A 222 -12.05 4.16 8.60
N ASP A 223 -12.63 4.45 7.43
CA ASP A 223 -12.21 5.52 6.51
C ASP A 223 -11.80 6.76 7.33
N PRO A 224 -10.69 7.47 7.02
CA PRO A 224 -10.17 8.52 7.90
C PRO A 224 -11.30 9.47 8.26
N PRO A 225 -11.34 10.00 9.51
CA PRO A 225 -12.40 10.91 9.90
C PRO A 225 -12.51 11.97 8.82
N ARG A 226 -13.67 12.03 8.15
CA ARG A 226 -13.99 13.14 7.26
C ARG A 226 -13.63 14.40 8.04
N PRO A 227 -12.93 15.39 7.45
CA PRO A 227 -12.74 16.66 8.14
C PRO A 227 -14.14 17.08 8.58
N SER A 228 -14.35 17.18 9.90
CA SER A 228 -15.65 17.56 10.41
C SER A 228 -15.97 18.90 9.76
N SER A 229 -17.15 19.03 9.19
CA SER A 229 -17.67 20.32 8.72
C SER A 229 -17.91 21.30 9.88
N ASP A 230 -17.33 21.07 11.05
CA ASP A 230 -17.51 21.81 12.29
C ASP A 230 -16.45 22.89 12.51
N SER A 231 -15.75 23.31 11.46
CA SER A 231 -15.28 24.70 11.38
C SER A 231 -16.46 25.59 10.99
N LYS A 232 -17.44 25.69 11.89
CA LYS A 232 -18.51 26.69 11.80
C LYS A 232 -17.87 28.06 12.06
N PRO A 233 -17.93 29.05 11.14
CA PRO A 233 -17.65 30.43 11.52
C PRO A 233 -18.61 30.84 12.65
N PRO A 234 -18.23 31.78 13.54
CA PRO A 234 -19.04 32.13 14.70
C PRO A 234 -20.49 32.44 14.29
N ALA A 235 -21.42 31.61 14.77
CA ALA A 235 -22.82 31.64 14.36
C ALA A 235 -23.57 32.77 15.06
N SER A 236 -24.12 33.70 14.28
CA SER A 236 -25.34 34.42 14.66
C SER A 236 -26.51 33.44 14.68
N GLY A 237 -27.34 33.50 15.72
CA GLY A 237 -28.21 32.41 16.13
C GLY A 237 -29.43 32.15 15.24
N THR A 238 -29.99 30.95 15.34
CA THR A 238 -31.34 30.66 15.90
C THR A 238 -31.64 29.14 15.80
N SER A 239 -32.69 28.73 16.51
CA SER A 239 -32.98 27.40 17.10
C SER A 239 -33.50 26.27 16.18
N SER A 240 -33.18 25.02 16.59
CA SER A 240 -33.95 23.73 16.54
C SER A 240 -34.14 22.94 15.22
N PRO A 241 -34.51 21.62 15.27
CA PRO A 241 -34.14 20.53 16.21
C PRO A 241 -33.71 19.20 15.52
N LEU A 242 -33.39 18.20 16.34
CA LEU A 242 -32.93 16.82 16.06
C LEU A 242 -33.59 16.08 14.88
N LYS A 243 -32.76 15.29 14.16
CA LYS A 243 -33.13 13.97 13.62
C LYS A 243 -31.99 12.96 13.81
N THR A 244 -32.32 11.87 14.49
CA THR A 244 -31.57 10.62 14.54
C THR A 244 -31.68 9.91 13.20
N THR A 245 -30.58 9.35 12.70
CA THR A 245 -30.60 8.10 11.92
C THR A 245 -29.27 7.38 12.10
N SER A 246 -29.39 6.18 12.66
CA SER A 246 -28.39 5.12 12.71
C SER A 246 -28.32 4.48 11.33
N ASP A 247 -27.12 4.33 10.77
CA ASP A 247 -26.86 3.31 9.75
C ASP A 247 -25.36 3.02 9.66
N SER A 248 -24.90 2.07 10.48
CA SER A 248 -23.52 1.54 10.43
C SER A 248 -23.51 0.33 9.50
N ALA A 249 -23.22 0.57 8.22
CA ALA A 249 -23.06 -0.50 7.24
C ALA A 249 -21.69 -1.19 7.42
N ASN A 250 -21.66 -2.28 8.20
CA ASN A 250 -20.55 -3.24 8.19
C ASN A 250 -20.42 -3.86 6.80
N ARG A 251 -19.35 -3.53 6.06
CA ARG A 251 -19.03 -4.21 4.80
C ARG A 251 -18.18 -5.44 5.08
N ARG A 252 -18.81 -6.63 5.01
CA ARG A 252 -18.11 -7.91 4.85
C ARG A 252 -17.65 -8.01 3.40
N TRP A 253 -16.34 -8.07 3.18
CA TRP A 253 -15.78 -8.50 1.91
C TRP A 253 -15.65 -10.02 1.96
N ARG A 254 -16.47 -10.73 1.17
CA ARG A 254 -16.25 -12.14 0.83
C ARG A 254 -15.58 -12.17 -0.53
N TRP A 255 -14.41 -12.79 -0.59
CA TRP A 255 -13.75 -13.12 -1.84
C TRP A 255 -14.10 -14.57 -2.17
N SER A 256 -14.52 -14.83 -3.40
CA SER A 256 -14.72 -16.18 -3.91
C SER A 256 -13.44 -16.66 -4.58
N ASP A 257 -13.15 -17.95 -4.42
CA ASP A 257 -11.97 -18.68 -4.92
C ASP A 257 -11.67 -18.48 -6.42
#